data_AF-A0A2W2GNE3-F1
#
_entry.id   AF-A0A2W2GNE3-F1
#
_cell.length_a   1.000
_cell.length_b   1.000
_cell.length_c   1.000
_cell.angle_alpha   90.00
_cell.angle_beta   90.00
_cell.angle_gamma   90.00
#
_symmetry.space_group_name_H-M   'P 1'
#
loop_
_entity.id
_entity.type
_entity.pdbx_description
1 polymer ?
#
loop_
_entity_poly.entity_id
_entity_poly.type
_entity_poly.pdbx_seq_one_letter_code
_entity_poly.pdbx_strand_id
1 'polypeptide(L)'
;MALIPAPGTVLVADELIVPGGSPIRCPAAGVLEGELRRRGVPTVRGPLGHQGDPGLDSLAVTLSGSKGPAGLGVAAAHGDLTGWPAARDALGACLAVARPRIVLLAAPRSFCAGVERAIEIVAEVLRRRGGPIYVRKQIVHNAHVVADLAARGAVFVEELAEVPDGATVVFSAHGVSPAVREEAARRGLDVIDATCPLVTKVHAEARRFAGRGDTVLLIGHEGHEEVEGTYGEAPRETIVVADAAEAARVSVPDPARVSYLTQTTLAVDEAQEVVDVLRDRFPKLRGPGTDDICYATTNRQQAVAAIARESDVVLVVGSANSSNSMRMVELARRHDTPSHLIDDAADIRPEWLARAGVVGLSAGASAPPYLVDAVVAALDGLGGVTADEREVTHETIRFTLPAALRVRGQ
;
A
#
# COMPACT_ATOMS: atom_id res chain seq x y z
N MET A 1 -21.09 -6.84 -29.80
CA MET A 1 -22.05 -7.79 -29.18
C MET A 1 -21.53 -8.02 -27.78
N ALA A 2 -22.35 -7.79 -26.76
CA ALA A 2 -21.90 -7.95 -25.38
C ALA A 2 -21.50 -9.40 -25.10
N LEU A 3 -20.51 -9.57 -24.22
CA LEU A 3 -20.10 -10.89 -23.72
C LEU A 3 -21.28 -11.50 -22.95
N ILE A 4 -21.77 -12.67 -23.37
CA ILE A 4 -22.74 -13.42 -22.57
C ILE A 4 -21.95 -14.16 -21.48
N PRO A 5 -22.12 -13.80 -20.19
CA PRO A 5 -21.39 -14.47 -19.12
C PRO A 5 -21.90 -15.90 -18.94
N ALA A 6 -21.05 -16.77 -18.40
CA ALA A 6 -21.45 -18.12 -18.03
C ALA A 6 -22.56 -18.07 -16.95
N PRO A 7 -23.46 -19.08 -16.86
CA PRO A 7 -24.46 -19.15 -15.79
C PRO A 7 -23.82 -19.03 -14.40
N GLY A 8 -24.40 -18.19 -13.55
CA GLY A 8 -23.89 -17.87 -12.21
C GLY A 8 -22.78 -16.81 -12.21
N THR A 9 -22.39 -16.26 -13.36
CA THR A 9 -21.40 -15.18 -13.50
C THR A 9 -22.07 -13.89 -13.93
N VAL A 10 -21.64 -12.76 -13.36
CA VAL A 10 -22.20 -11.43 -13.67
C VAL A 10 -21.21 -10.61 -14.49
N LEU A 11 -21.68 -10.06 -15.61
CA LEU A 11 -20.99 -9.01 -16.36
C LEU A 11 -21.15 -7.68 -15.63
N VAL A 12 -20.05 -7.03 -15.28
CA VAL A 12 -20.00 -5.67 -14.74
C VAL A 12 -19.48 -4.74 -15.83
N ALA A 13 -20.23 -3.68 -16.12
CA ALA A 13 -19.91 -2.80 -17.25
C ALA A 13 -18.62 -1.99 -17.00
N ASP A 14 -17.68 -2.01 -17.96
CA ASP A 14 -16.59 -1.03 -18.06
C ASP A 14 -17.06 0.28 -18.72
N GLU A 15 -17.99 0.14 -19.65
CA GLU A 15 -18.64 1.22 -20.38
C GLU A 15 -20.06 0.81 -20.80
N LEU A 16 -20.94 1.80 -20.93
CA LEU A 16 -22.28 1.65 -21.48
C LEU A 16 -22.28 2.08 -22.95
N ILE A 17 -22.70 1.18 -23.83
CA ILE A 17 -22.82 1.42 -25.26
C ILE A 17 -24.18 2.07 -25.54
N VAL A 18 -24.16 3.33 -25.97
CA VAL A 18 -25.35 4.12 -26.29
C VAL A 18 -25.59 4.10 -27.81
N PRO A 19 -26.76 3.67 -28.31
CA PRO A 19 -27.05 3.67 -29.74
C PRO A 19 -26.92 5.06 -30.36
N GLY A 20 -26.05 5.20 -31.37
CA GLY A 20 -25.82 6.47 -32.06
C GLY A 20 -25.08 7.54 -31.25
N GLY A 21 -24.55 7.19 -30.07
CA GLY A 21 -23.81 8.10 -29.19
C GLY A 21 -22.42 7.60 -28.84
N SER A 22 -21.68 8.41 -28.08
CA SER A 22 -20.39 7.99 -27.51
C SER A 22 -20.60 7.05 -26.32
N PRO A 23 -19.73 6.04 -26.12
CA PRO A 23 -19.77 5.20 -24.93
C PRO A 23 -19.65 6.01 -23.63
N ILE A 24 -20.40 5.62 -22.61
CA ILE A 24 -20.34 6.24 -21.27
C ILE A 24 -19.49 5.35 -20.37
N ARG A 25 -18.37 5.86 -19.85
CA ARG A 25 -17.50 5.08 -18.95
C ARG A 25 -18.17 4.75 -17.62
N CYS A 26 -17.83 3.61 -17.03
CA CYS A 26 -18.33 3.16 -15.74
C CYS A 26 -17.22 3.18 -14.67
N PRO A 27 -16.80 4.34 -14.15
CA PRO A 27 -15.65 4.41 -13.25
C PRO A 27 -15.91 3.80 -11.87
N ALA A 28 -17.17 3.73 -11.41
CA ALA A 28 -17.57 3.09 -10.14
C ALA A 28 -17.70 1.56 -10.24
N ALA A 29 -17.38 0.98 -11.38
CA ALA A 29 -17.63 -0.43 -11.63
C ALA A 29 -16.72 -1.35 -10.81
N GLY A 30 -15.55 -0.89 -10.34
CA GLY A 30 -14.74 -1.64 -9.37
C GLY A 30 -15.47 -1.84 -8.04
N VAL A 31 -16.13 -0.81 -7.52
CA VAL A 31 -16.94 -0.87 -6.27
C VAL A 31 -18.04 -1.93 -6.39
N LEU A 32 -18.74 -1.93 -7.54
CA LEU A 32 -19.80 -2.87 -7.85
C LEU A 32 -19.29 -4.31 -8.00
N GLU A 33 -18.15 -4.50 -8.65
CA GLU A 33 -17.50 -5.81 -8.73
C GLU A 33 -17.12 -6.32 -7.33
N GLY A 34 -16.54 -5.46 -6.49
CA GLY A 34 -16.19 -5.80 -5.12
C GLY A 34 -17.40 -6.22 -4.29
N GLU A 35 -18.54 -5.54 -4.48
CA GLU A 35 -19.80 -5.89 -3.82
C GLU A 35 -20.32 -7.27 -4.25
N LEU A 36 -20.21 -7.60 -5.53
CA LEU A 36 -20.56 -8.94 -6.04
C LEU A 36 -19.60 -10.02 -5.52
N ARG A 37 -18.30 -9.72 -5.49
CA ARG A 37 -17.28 -10.64 -4.96
C ARG A 37 -17.54 -10.98 -3.49
N ARG A 38 -17.91 -9.98 -2.66
CA ARG A 38 -18.27 -10.20 -1.25
C ARG A 38 -19.53 -11.07 -1.07
N ARG A 39 -20.40 -11.12 -2.09
CA ARG A 39 -21.59 -11.99 -2.14
C ARG A 39 -21.27 -13.39 -2.71
N GLY A 40 -20.01 -13.68 -3.02
CA GLY A 40 -19.57 -14.95 -3.60
C GLY A 40 -19.95 -15.12 -5.08
N VAL A 41 -20.21 -14.01 -5.80
CA VAL A 41 -20.61 -14.04 -7.20
C VAL A 41 -19.41 -13.80 -8.10
N PRO A 42 -19.04 -14.74 -8.98
CA PRO A 42 -18.03 -14.53 -10.01
C PRO A 42 -18.39 -13.39 -10.96
N THR A 43 -17.41 -12.61 -11.36
CA THR A 43 -17.60 -11.45 -12.24
C THR A 43 -16.74 -11.54 -13.49
N VAL A 44 -17.23 -10.90 -14.56
CA VAL A 44 -16.45 -10.57 -15.76
C VAL A 44 -16.65 -9.10 -16.10
N ARG A 45 -15.66 -8.48 -16.73
CA ARG A 45 -15.65 -7.07 -17.14
C ARG A 45 -15.89 -6.96 -18.64
N GLY A 46 -16.64 -5.96 -19.08
CA GLY A 46 -16.80 -5.66 -20.50
C GLY A 46 -17.82 -4.57 -20.80
N PRO A 47 -18.02 -4.23 -22.09
CA PRO A 47 -19.03 -3.28 -22.50
C PRO A 47 -20.45 -3.85 -22.34
N LEU A 48 -21.42 -2.99 -22.00
CA LEU A 48 -22.83 -3.35 -21.86
C LEU A 48 -23.73 -2.38 -22.64
N GLY A 49 -24.71 -2.87 -23.38
CA GLY A 49 -25.71 -2.03 -24.05
C GLY A 49 -26.53 -1.22 -23.06
N HIS A 50 -26.64 0.10 -23.25
CA HIS A 50 -27.41 0.97 -22.35
C HIS A 50 -28.90 0.60 -22.29
N GLN A 51 -29.45 0.13 -23.42
CA GLN A 51 -30.83 -0.36 -23.52
C GLN A 51 -30.97 -1.88 -23.29
N GLY A 52 -29.90 -2.52 -22.82
CA GLY A 52 -29.78 -3.97 -22.68
C GLY A 52 -29.35 -4.67 -23.97
N ASP A 53 -28.87 -5.90 -23.82
CA ASP A 53 -28.43 -6.76 -24.92
C ASP A 53 -29.32 -8.02 -25.02
N PRO A 54 -29.64 -8.51 -26.23
CA PRO A 54 -30.40 -9.73 -26.40
C PRO A 54 -29.76 -10.93 -25.68
N GLY A 55 -30.57 -11.70 -24.97
CA GLY A 55 -30.11 -12.88 -24.22
C GLY A 55 -29.51 -12.58 -22.84
N LEU A 56 -29.53 -11.31 -22.40
CA LEU A 56 -29.13 -10.91 -21.06
C LEU A 56 -30.30 -10.32 -20.27
N ASP A 57 -30.35 -10.63 -18.99
CA ASP A 57 -31.03 -9.79 -18.01
C ASP A 57 -30.02 -8.71 -17.58
N SER A 58 -30.36 -7.42 -17.78
CA SER A 58 -29.42 -6.32 -17.59
C SER A 58 -30.06 -5.08 -17.00
N LEU A 59 -29.27 -4.34 -16.22
CA LEU A 59 -29.62 -3.05 -15.66
C LEU A 59 -28.44 -2.11 -15.85
N ALA A 60 -28.69 -0.96 -16.44
CA ALA A 60 -27.70 0.08 -16.66
C ALA A 60 -28.31 1.43 -16.28
N VAL A 61 -27.52 2.27 -15.62
CA VAL A 61 -27.91 3.63 -15.25
C VAL A 61 -26.82 4.62 -15.59
N THR A 62 -27.23 5.88 -15.76
CA THR A 62 -26.32 7.00 -15.96
C THR A 62 -26.50 7.99 -14.82
N LEU A 63 -25.41 8.30 -14.15
CA LEU A 63 -25.30 9.25 -13.05
C LEU A 63 -24.58 10.51 -13.52
N SER A 64 -24.75 11.62 -12.80
CA SER A 64 -23.99 12.85 -13.02
C SER A 64 -22.66 12.77 -12.29
N GLY A 65 -21.55 12.64 -13.02
CA GLY A 65 -20.19 12.79 -12.51
C GLY A 65 -19.68 14.23 -12.68
N SER A 66 -18.57 14.57 -12.03
CA SER A 66 -17.98 15.92 -12.11
C SER A 66 -17.45 16.26 -13.52
N LYS A 67 -17.05 15.25 -14.29
CA LYS A 67 -16.51 15.39 -15.65
C LYS A 67 -17.52 15.06 -16.76
N GLY A 68 -18.79 14.85 -16.41
CA GLY A 68 -19.85 14.46 -17.34
C GLY A 68 -20.61 13.20 -16.89
N PRO A 69 -21.39 12.57 -17.78
CA PRO A 69 -22.15 11.37 -17.43
C PRO A 69 -21.23 10.21 -17.05
N ALA A 70 -21.56 9.51 -15.97
CA ALA A 70 -20.90 8.29 -15.52
C ALA A 70 -21.89 7.13 -15.54
N GLY A 71 -21.47 6.00 -16.10
CA GLY A 71 -22.29 4.79 -16.18
C GLY A 71 -22.12 3.90 -14.94
N LEU A 72 -23.12 3.08 -14.69
CA LEU A 72 -23.01 1.91 -13.83
C LEU A 72 -23.96 0.85 -14.35
N GLY A 73 -23.50 -0.39 -14.49
CA GLY A 73 -24.34 -1.44 -15.05
C GLY A 73 -23.87 -2.85 -14.76
N VAL A 74 -24.84 -3.76 -14.74
CA VAL A 74 -24.66 -5.20 -14.56
C VAL A 74 -25.52 -5.97 -15.54
N ALA A 75 -25.07 -7.16 -15.92
CA ALA A 75 -25.87 -8.12 -16.67
C ALA A 75 -25.56 -9.56 -16.27
N ALA A 76 -26.53 -10.44 -16.44
CA ALA A 76 -26.38 -11.89 -16.31
C ALA A 76 -27.05 -12.57 -17.50
N ALA A 77 -26.75 -13.86 -17.72
CA ALA A 77 -27.45 -14.64 -18.74
C ALA A 77 -28.95 -14.65 -18.45
N HIS A 78 -29.79 -14.52 -19.49
CA HIS A 78 -31.23 -14.49 -19.31
C HIS A 78 -31.74 -15.75 -18.58
N GLY A 79 -32.52 -15.53 -17.52
CA GLY A 79 -33.04 -16.62 -16.67
C GLY A 79 -32.07 -17.15 -15.63
N ASP A 80 -30.92 -16.48 -15.40
CA ASP A 80 -29.99 -16.83 -14.34
C ASP A 80 -30.59 -16.54 -12.95
N LEU A 81 -31.03 -17.59 -12.27
CA LEU A 81 -31.69 -17.49 -10.96
C LEU A 81 -30.73 -17.19 -9.79
N THR A 82 -29.41 -17.27 -10.00
CA THR A 82 -28.42 -17.03 -8.94
C THR A 82 -27.67 -15.73 -9.17
N GLY A 83 -27.15 -15.52 -10.38
CA GLY A 83 -26.37 -14.32 -10.74
C GLY A 83 -27.24 -13.06 -10.79
N TRP A 84 -28.43 -13.13 -11.39
CA TRP A 84 -29.25 -11.93 -11.62
C TRP A 84 -29.79 -11.26 -10.34
N PRO A 85 -30.35 -11.99 -9.35
CA PRO A 85 -30.78 -11.36 -8.11
C PRO A 85 -29.64 -10.64 -7.38
N ALA A 86 -28.47 -11.28 -7.31
CA ALA A 86 -27.31 -10.72 -6.66
C ALA A 86 -26.75 -9.49 -7.41
N ALA A 87 -26.75 -9.52 -8.75
CA ALA A 87 -26.41 -8.38 -9.61
C ALA A 87 -27.28 -7.16 -9.30
N ARG A 88 -28.60 -7.35 -9.26
CA ARG A 88 -29.56 -6.27 -8.98
C ARG A 88 -29.37 -5.70 -7.58
N ASP A 89 -29.17 -6.56 -6.58
CA ASP A 89 -29.02 -6.11 -5.20
C ASP A 89 -27.69 -5.38 -4.97
N ALA A 90 -26.60 -5.84 -5.60
CA ALA A 90 -25.30 -5.16 -5.56
C ALA A 90 -25.36 -3.78 -6.25
N LEU A 91 -25.97 -3.71 -7.45
CA LEU A 91 -26.22 -2.43 -8.11
C LEU A 91 -27.07 -1.52 -7.23
N GLY A 92 -28.15 -2.03 -6.64
CA GLY A 92 -29.01 -1.30 -5.73
C GLY A 92 -28.26 -0.71 -4.53
N ALA A 93 -27.32 -1.46 -3.94
CA ALA A 93 -26.48 -0.97 -2.86
C ALA A 93 -25.58 0.21 -3.30
N CYS A 94 -24.98 0.14 -4.49
CA CYS A 94 -24.20 1.25 -5.04
C CYS A 94 -25.08 2.47 -5.34
N LEU A 95 -26.28 2.27 -5.90
CA LEU A 95 -27.20 3.37 -6.21
C LEU A 95 -27.79 4.02 -4.96
N ALA A 96 -27.99 3.27 -3.88
CA ALA A 96 -28.47 3.80 -2.61
C ALA A 96 -27.50 4.82 -1.99
N VAL A 97 -26.24 4.80 -2.40
CA VAL A 97 -25.21 5.75 -1.97
C VAL A 97 -24.78 6.70 -3.08
N ALA A 98 -25.47 6.72 -4.22
CA ALA A 98 -25.12 7.60 -5.32
C ALA A 98 -25.51 9.06 -4.99
N ARG A 99 -24.52 9.93 -4.75
CA ARG A 99 -24.70 11.37 -4.48
C ARG A 99 -23.37 12.14 -4.63
N PRO A 100 -23.44 13.47 -4.82
CA PRO A 100 -22.26 14.32 -4.78
C PRO A 100 -21.52 14.25 -3.45
N ARG A 101 -20.19 14.28 -3.48
CA ARG A 101 -19.31 14.26 -2.30
C ARG A 101 -18.12 15.21 -2.42
N ILE A 102 -17.58 15.59 -1.28
CA ILE A 102 -16.26 16.22 -1.18
C ILE A 102 -15.23 15.12 -0.89
N VAL A 103 -14.11 15.14 -1.61
CA VAL A 103 -12.95 14.28 -1.31
C VAL A 103 -11.80 15.16 -0.83
N LEU A 104 -11.40 14.98 0.43
CA LEU A 104 -10.22 15.64 0.99
C LEU A 104 -8.99 14.77 0.68
N LEU A 105 -8.16 15.21 -0.26
CA LEU A 105 -6.94 14.52 -0.67
C LEU A 105 -5.77 14.96 0.21
N ALA A 106 -5.26 14.05 1.05
CA ALA A 106 -4.06 14.32 1.84
C ALA A 106 -2.82 14.42 0.94
N ALA A 107 -1.97 15.42 1.16
CA ALA A 107 -0.65 15.53 0.53
C ALA A 107 0.44 15.83 1.58
N PRO A 108 1.57 15.08 1.58
CA PRO A 108 1.96 14.06 0.61
C PRO A 108 1.25 12.70 0.82
N ARG A 109 1.19 11.91 -0.25
CA ARG A 109 0.60 10.56 -0.32
C ARG A 109 1.32 9.71 -1.37
N SER A 110 1.04 8.40 -1.42
CA SER A 110 1.62 7.47 -2.41
C SER A 110 3.14 7.35 -2.29
N PHE A 111 3.85 6.98 -3.37
CA PHE A 111 5.26 6.61 -3.34
C PHE A 111 6.18 7.60 -2.62
N CYS A 112 7.12 7.05 -1.84
CA CYS A 112 8.27 7.79 -1.32
C CYS A 112 9.53 7.49 -2.16
N ALA A 113 10.59 8.26 -1.97
CA ALA A 113 11.82 8.14 -2.76
C ALA A 113 12.47 6.74 -2.67
N GLY A 114 12.33 6.06 -1.52
CA GLY A 114 12.85 4.70 -1.33
C GLY A 114 12.09 3.67 -2.15
N VAL A 115 10.76 3.80 -2.20
CA VAL A 115 9.88 2.92 -2.96
C VAL A 115 10.04 3.13 -4.46
N GLU A 116 10.04 4.39 -4.94
CA GLU A 116 10.26 4.70 -6.36
C GLU A 116 11.57 4.07 -6.85
N ARG A 117 12.65 4.28 -6.09
CA ARG A 117 13.96 3.69 -6.38
C ARG A 117 13.90 2.16 -6.45
N ALA A 118 13.25 1.50 -5.49
CA ALA A 118 13.21 0.04 -5.45
C ALA A 118 12.43 -0.57 -6.64
N ILE A 119 11.31 0.05 -7.01
CA ILE A 119 10.52 -0.34 -8.19
C ILE A 119 11.32 -0.10 -9.48
N GLU A 120 11.97 1.07 -9.59
CA GLU A 120 12.81 1.42 -10.74
C GLU A 120 13.99 0.45 -10.90
N ILE A 121 14.61 0.01 -9.79
CA ILE A 121 15.66 -1.02 -9.82
C ILE A 121 15.14 -2.28 -10.49
N VAL A 122 14.04 -2.88 -10.02
CA VAL A 122 13.53 -4.13 -10.60
C VAL A 122 13.15 -3.94 -12.08
N ALA A 123 12.46 -2.83 -12.39
CA ALA A 123 12.09 -2.49 -13.76
C ALA A 123 13.30 -2.38 -14.70
N GLU A 124 14.38 -1.75 -14.25
CA GLU A 124 15.59 -1.55 -15.05
C GLU A 124 16.41 -2.83 -15.21
N VAL A 125 16.44 -3.69 -14.18
CA VAL A 125 17.09 -5.00 -14.28
C VAL A 125 16.33 -5.86 -15.28
N LEU A 126 14.99 -5.90 -15.22
CA LEU A 126 14.15 -6.61 -16.20
C LEU A 126 14.42 -6.11 -17.61
N ARG A 127 14.51 -4.78 -17.79
CA ARG A 127 14.78 -4.16 -19.10
C ARG A 127 16.17 -4.51 -19.64
N ARG A 128 17.21 -4.53 -18.79
CA ARG A 128 18.61 -4.75 -19.22
C ARG A 128 18.99 -6.21 -19.37
N ARG A 129 18.46 -7.08 -18.52
CA ARG A 129 18.92 -8.48 -18.38
C ARG A 129 17.90 -9.51 -18.88
N GLY A 130 16.65 -9.11 -19.07
CA GLY A 130 15.55 -10.05 -19.30
C GLY A 130 15.13 -10.77 -18.02
N GLY A 131 14.11 -11.64 -18.12
CA GLY A 131 13.62 -12.46 -17.02
C GLY A 131 14.05 -13.93 -17.13
N PRO A 132 13.90 -14.72 -16.04
CA PRO A 132 13.38 -14.29 -14.74
C PRO A 132 14.42 -13.57 -13.88
N ILE A 133 13.98 -12.57 -13.12
CA ILE A 133 14.77 -11.95 -12.04
C ILE A 133 14.13 -12.29 -10.72
N TYR A 134 14.93 -12.75 -9.77
CA TYR A 134 14.45 -13.12 -8.45
C TYR A 134 14.46 -11.91 -7.54
N VAL A 135 13.39 -11.71 -6.78
CA VAL A 135 13.32 -10.69 -5.73
C VAL A 135 13.11 -11.41 -4.42
N ARG A 136 14.02 -11.24 -3.46
CA ARG A 136 13.84 -11.82 -2.12
C ARG A 136 12.81 -11.01 -1.36
N LYS A 137 11.75 -11.68 -0.93
CA LYS A 137 10.50 -11.11 -0.42
C LYS A 137 9.85 -10.16 -1.43
N GLN A 138 8.78 -9.47 -1.04
CA GLN A 138 8.18 -8.44 -1.89
C GLN A 138 9.11 -7.22 -1.99
N ILE A 139 9.28 -6.66 -3.20
CA ILE A 139 10.15 -5.46 -3.38
C ILE A 139 9.70 -4.30 -2.48
N VAL A 140 8.37 -4.17 -2.32
CA VAL A 140 7.64 -3.28 -1.42
C VAL A 140 6.32 -3.96 -1.03
N HIS A 141 5.75 -3.62 0.12
CA HIS A 141 4.44 -4.15 0.55
C HIS A 141 3.27 -3.48 -0.18
N ASN A 142 3.05 -3.87 -1.44
CA ASN A 142 1.85 -3.52 -2.21
C ASN A 142 1.51 -4.59 -3.25
N ALA A 143 0.31 -5.17 -3.16
CA ALA A 143 -0.11 -6.28 -4.01
C ALA A 143 -0.12 -5.92 -5.51
N HIS A 144 -0.54 -4.71 -5.87
CA HIS A 144 -0.58 -4.27 -7.26
C HIS A 144 0.81 -4.08 -7.87
N VAL A 145 1.77 -3.53 -7.10
CA VAL A 145 3.16 -3.40 -7.54
C VAL A 145 3.80 -4.77 -7.74
N VAL A 146 3.57 -5.70 -6.81
CA VAL A 146 4.07 -7.08 -6.91
C VAL A 146 3.48 -7.77 -8.14
N ALA A 147 2.17 -7.66 -8.37
CA ALA A 147 1.50 -8.23 -9.53
C ALA A 147 2.01 -7.66 -10.86
N ASP A 148 2.22 -6.33 -10.96
CA ASP A 148 2.77 -5.69 -12.16
C ASP A 148 4.17 -6.22 -12.49
N LEU A 149 5.06 -6.23 -11.50
CA LEU A 149 6.44 -6.69 -11.70
C LEU A 149 6.49 -8.19 -12.00
N ALA A 150 5.63 -9.00 -11.38
CA ALA A 150 5.52 -10.43 -11.69
C ALA A 150 5.07 -10.67 -13.13
N ALA A 151 4.04 -9.93 -13.59
CA ALA A 151 3.58 -9.99 -14.98
C ALA A 151 4.66 -9.59 -15.99
N ARG A 152 5.64 -8.79 -15.56
CA ARG A 152 6.80 -8.37 -16.37
C ARG A 152 8.00 -9.31 -16.28
N GLY A 153 7.94 -10.37 -15.47
CA GLY A 153 8.97 -11.40 -15.37
C GLY A 153 9.79 -11.43 -14.08
N ALA A 154 9.40 -10.67 -13.04
CA ALA A 154 9.98 -10.84 -11.70
C ALA A 154 9.40 -12.09 -11.02
N VAL A 155 10.23 -12.79 -10.26
CA VAL A 155 9.85 -13.95 -9.44
C VAL A 155 10.15 -13.62 -7.99
N PHE A 156 9.10 -13.44 -7.19
CA PHE A 156 9.24 -13.17 -5.76
C PHE A 156 9.41 -14.49 -5.01
N VAL A 157 10.44 -14.59 -4.18
CA VAL A 157 10.76 -15.78 -3.38
C VAL A 157 10.81 -15.42 -1.90
N GLU A 158 10.55 -16.39 -1.03
CA GLU A 158 10.63 -16.14 0.42
C GLU A 158 12.08 -16.20 0.89
N GLU A 159 12.83 -17.22 0.44
CA GLU A 159 14.21 -17.45 0.83
C GLU A 159 15.14 -17.63 -0.37
N LEU A 160 16.43 -17.38 -0.14
CA LEU A 160 17.42 -17.51 -1.19
C LEU A 160 17.50 -18.94 -1.73
N ALA A 161 17.26 -19.96 -0.90
CA ALA A 161 17.26 -21.38 -1.30
C ALA A 161 16.37 -21.70 -2.53
N GLU A 162 15.36 -20.87 -2.81
CA GLU A 162 14.46 -20.99 -3.96
C GLU A 162 15.04 -20.40 -5.26
N VAL A 163 16.10 -19.59 -5.15
CA VAL A 163 16.79 -18.95 -6.29
C VAL A 163 17.85 -19.90 -6.85
N PRO A 164 17.96 -20.11 -8.17
CA PRO A 164 19.06 -20.88 -8.76
C PRO A 164 20.43 -20.23 -8.51
N ASP A 165 21.48 -21.04 -8.33
CA ASP A 165 22.86 -20.53 -8.20
C ASP A 165 23.26 -19.70 -9.44
N GLY A 166 24.04 -18.63 -9.23
CA GLY A 166 24.45 -17.71 -10.29
C GLY A 166 23.35 -16.79 -10.84
N ALA A 167 22.09 -16.93 -10.40
CA ALA A 167 21.00 -16.07 -10.86
C ALA A 167 21.12 -14.63 -10.32
N THR A 168 20.44 -13.69 -10.99
CA THR A 168 20.27 -12.33 -10.47
C THR A 168 19.21 -12.30 -9.38
N VAL A 169 19.57 -11.75 -8.21
CA VAL A 169 18.66 -11.53 -7.09
C VAL A 169 18.63 -10.06 -6.68
N VAL A 170 17.43 -9.53 -6.44
CA VAL A 170 17.22 -8.20 -5.88
C VAL A 170 16.79 -8.32 -4.43
N PHE A 171 17.46 -7.62 -3.51
CA PHE A 171 16.99 -7.49 -2.13
C PHE A 171 15.96 -6.37 -2.02
N SER A 172 14.91 -6.57 -1.22
CA SER A 172 13.79 -5.64 -1.07
C SER A 172 14.20 -4.28 -0.48
N ALA A 173 13.29 -3.30 -0.56
CA ALA A 173 13.51 -1.98 0.02
C ALA A 173 13.67 -2.01 1.56
N HIS A 174 13.14 -3.04 2.22
CA HIS A 174 13.16 -3.22 3.67
C HIS A 174 14.53 -3.67 4.21
N GLY A 175 15.46 -4.04 3.34
CA GLY A 175 16.76 -4.55 3.73
C GLY A 175 16.75 -6.03 4.11
N VAL A 176 17.95 -6.58 4.25
CA VAL A 176 18.18 -7.97 4.66
C VAL A 176 19.28 -8.01 5.72
N SER A 177 19.42 -9.12 6.44
CA SER A 177 20.50 -9.28 7.41
C SER A 177 21.87 -9.53 6.73
N PRO A 178 23.00 -9.35 7.44
CA PRO A 178 24.32 -9.79 6.96
C PRO A 178 24.37 -11.26 6.56
N ALA A 179 23.70 -12.15 7.31
CA ALA A 179 23.66 -13.58 7.01
C ALA A 179 23.07 -13.89 5.62
N VAL A 180 22.01 -13.17 5.21
CA VAL A 180 21.43 -13.30 3.87
C VAL A 180 22.42 -12.84 2.79
N ARG A 181 23.22 -11.79 3.06
CA ARG A 181 24.26 -11.32 2.13
C ARG A 181 25.38 -12.34 1.99
N GLU A 182 25.82 -12.93 3.09
CA GLU A 182 26.85 -13.98 3.11
C GLU A 182 26.38 -15.23 2.37
N GLU A 183 25.11 -15.62 2.53
CA GLU A 183 24.53 -16.72 1.77
C GLU A 183 24.54 -16.44 0.27
N ALA A 184 24.07 -15.26 -0.15
CA ALA A 184 24.06 -14.88 -1.56
C ALA A 184 25.47 -14.89 -2.17
N ALA A 185 26.47 -14.39 -1.43
CA ALA A 185 27.87 -14.40 -1.85
C ALA A 185 28.43 -15.83 -1.96
N ARG A 186 28.17 -16.69 -0.96
CA ARG A 186 28.57 -18.11 -0.98
C ARG A 186 28.00 -18.86 -2.18
N ARG A 187 26.80 -18.50 -2.62
CA ARG A 187 26.10 -19.09 -3.76
C ARG A 187 26.41 -18.43 -5.10
N GLY A 188 27.29 -17.43 -5.11
CA GLY A 188 27.68 -16.71 -6.33
C GLY A 188 26.52 -16.00 -7.01
N LEU A 189 25.48 -15.59 -6.26
CA LEU A 189 24.35 -14.84 -6.83
C LEU A 189 24.79 -13.45 -7.27
N ASP A 190 24.24 -12.97 -8.39
CA ASP A 190 24.44 -11.58 -8.84
C ASP A 190 23.43 -10.68 -8.11
N VAL A 191 23.88 -10.10 -7.00
CA VAL A 191 23.05 -9.34 -6.07
C VAL A 191 22.91 -7.87 -6.49
N ILE A 192 21.67 -7.39 -6.50
CA ILE A 192 21.35 -5.97 -6.62
C ILE A 192 20.58 -5.53 -5.37
N ASP A 193 21.19 -4.65 -4.59
CA ASP A 193 20.60 -4.22 -3.31
C ASP A 193 19.68 -3.00 -3.49
N ALA A 194 18.36 -3.23 -3.37
CA ALA A 194 17.35 -2.18 -3.43
C ALA A 194 17.00 -1.59 -2.06
N THR A 195 17.70 -1.97 -0.98
CA THR A 195 17.48 -1.43 0.37
C THR A 195 17.40 0.10 0.31
N CYS A 196 16.38 0.65 0.99
CA CYS A 196 16.22 2.09 1.11
C CYS A 196 17.44 2.69 1.83
N PRO A 197 18.04 3.79 1.33
CA PRO A 197 19.16 4.44 2.01
C PRO A 197 18.89 4.83 3.47
N LEU A 198 17.62 5.12 3.81
CA LEU A 198 17.21 5.42 5.19
C LEU A 198 17.19 4.18 6.08
N VAL A 199 16.90 2.99 5.53
CA VAL A 199 17.06 1.71 6.24
C VAL A 199 18.54 1.36 6.40
N THR A 200 19.35 1.57 5.35
CA THR A 200 20.81 1.37 5.43
C THR A 200 21.47 2.24 6.51
N LYS A 201 20.95 3.45 6.75
CA LYS A 201 21.36 4.31 7.88
C LYS A 201 21.11 3.59 9.22
N VAL A 202 19.91 3.07 9.46
CA VAL A 202 19.56 2.35 10.69
C VAL A 202 20.47 1.12 10.88
N HIS A 203 20.71 0.35 9.82
CA HIS A 203 21.65 -0.78 9.85
C HIS A 203 23.07 -0.35 10.25
N ALA A 204 23.56 0.77 9.71
CA ALA A 204 24.87 1.31 10.06
C ALA A 204 24.93 1.80 11.51
N GLU A 205 23.85 2.37 12.03
CA GLU A 205 23.77 2.78 13.42
C GLU A 205 23.70 1.60 14.38
N ALA A 206 23.01 0.51 14.02
CA ALA A 206 22.98 -0.73 14.79
C ALA A 206 24.41 -1.27 15.00
N ARG A 207 25.19 -1.41 13.91
CA ARG A 207 26.60 -1.82 13.99
C ARG A 207 27.46 -0.85 14.81
N ARG A 208 27.24 0.47 14.65
CA ARG A 208 28.00 1.50 15.37
C ARG A 208 27.73 1.49 16.88
N PHE A 209 26.47 1.27 17.27
CA PHE A 209 26.04 1.20 18.66
C PHE A 209 26.50 -0.10 19.33
N ALA A 210 26.41 -1.22 18.63
CA ALA A 210 26.99 -2.48 19.11
C ALA A 210 28.52 -2.40 19.22
N GLY A 211 29.20 -1.83 18.21
CA GLY A 211 30.67 -1.72 18.19
C GLY A 211 31.26 -0.82 19.29
N ARG A 212 30.49 0.13 19.83
CA ARG A 212 30.87 0.89 21.04
C ARG A 212 30.51 0.16 22.33
N GLY A 213 29.94 -1.03 22.27
CA GLY A 213 29.49 -1.86 23.39
C GLY A 213 28.21 -1.38 24.09
N ASP A 214 27.30 -0.72 23.38
CA ASP A 214 25.97 -0.41 23.91
C ASP A 214 25.02 -1.57 23.59
N THR A 215 24.07 -1.87 24.49
CA THR A 215 22.88 -2.66 24.13
C THR A 215 21.97 -1.80 23.27
N VAL A 216 21.53 -2.33 22.13
CA VAL A 216 20.64 -1.67 21.18
C VAL A 216 19.22 -2.11 21.43
N LEU A 217 18.35 -1.19 21.84
CA LEU A 217 16.90 -1.42 21.91
C LEU A 217 16.29 -1.02 20.57
N LEU A 218 15.95 -2.01 19.74
CA LEU A 218 15.32 -1.80 18.45
C LEU A 218 13.80 -1.74 18.63
N ILE A 219 13.24 -0.53 18.55
CA ILE A 219 11.80 -0.31 18.64
C ILE A 219 11.17 -0.67 17.30
N GLY A 220 10.29 -1.67 17.28
CA GLY A 220 9.69 -2.14 16.04
C GLY A 220 8.87 -3.41 16.21
N HIS A 221 8.16 -3.79 15.14
CA HIS A 221 7.31 -4.98 15.15
C HIS A 221 8.13 -6.24 14.85
N GLU A 222 8.12 -7.20 15.77
CA GLU A 222 8.74 -8.51 15.56
C GLU A 222 8.15 -9.21 14.32
N GLY A 223 9.00 -9.90 13.55
CA GLY A 223 8.63 -10.56 12.29
C GLY A 223 8.50 -9.62 11.09
N HIS A 224 8.67 -8.30 11.24
CA HIS A 224 8.75 -7.39 10.10
C HIS A 224 10.14 -7.45 9.45
N GLU A 225 10.20 -7.57 8.11
CA GLU A 225 11.46 -7.73 7.34
C GLU A 225 12.54 -6.70 7.69
N GLU A 226 12.15 -5.43 7.84
CA GLU A 226 13.05 -4.33 8.24
C GLU A 226 13.66 -4.51 9.64
N VAL A 227 12.86 -5.04 10.58
CA VAL A 227 13.30 -5.32 11.95
C VAL A 227 14.24 -6.51 11.95
N GLU A 228 13.94 -7.58 11.20
CA GLU A 228 14.83 -8.74 11.03
C GLU A 228 16.16 -8.35 10.40
N GLY A 229 16.12 -7.51 9.36
CA GLY A 229 17.30 -6.98 8.69
C GLY A 229 18.19 -6.17 9.64
N THR A 230 17.59 -5.26 10.41
CA THR A 230 18.30 -4.40 11.37
C THR A 230 18.83 -5.20 12.55
N TYR A 231 18.02 -6.08 13.15
CA TYR A 231 18.42 -6.96 14.24
C TYR A 231 19.62 -7.82 13.85
N GLY A 232 19.61 -8.34 12.63
CA GLY A 232 20.69 -9.17 12.10
C GLY A 232 22.05 -8.49 12.00
N GLU A 233 22.12 -7.15 12.05
CA GLU A 233 23.38 -6.40 12.03
C GLU A 233 24.19 -6.54 13.31
N ALA A 234 23.53 -6.76 14.45
CA ALA A 234 24.17 -6.94 15.76
C ALA A 234 23.29 -7.79 16.71
N PRO A 235 23.04 -9.06 16.39
CA PRO A 235 22.02 -9.87 17.07
C PRO A 235 22.35 -10.21 18.53
N ARG A 236 23.62 -10.10 18.95
CA ARG A 236 24.03 -10.35 20.35
C ARG A 236 23.81 -9.14 21.24
N GLU A 237 23.83 -7.95 20.65
CA GLU A 237 23.73 -6.67 21.35
C GLU A 237 22.34 -6.04 21.19
N THR A 238 21.47 -6.59 20.34
CA THR A 238 20.15 -6.02 20.02
C THR A 238 19.02 -6.76 20.74
N ILE A 239 18.08 -6.01 21.29
CA ILE A 239 16.81 -6.51 21.85
C ILE A 239 15.68 -5.75 21.15
N VAL A 240 14.70 -6.47 20.61
CA VAL A 240 13.51 -5.87 20.00
C VAL A 240 12.51 -5.49 21.09
N VAL A 241 11.90 -4.32 20.95
CA VAL A 241 10.85 -3.81 21.85
C VAL A 241 9.68 -3.34 21.00
N ALA A 242 8.51 -3.95 21.14
CA ALA A 242 7.35 -3.65 20.31
C ALA A 242 6.53 -2.46 20.81
N ASP A 243 6.40 -2.31 22.14
CA ASP A 243 5.50 -1.33 22.74
C ASP A 243 5.99 -0.80 24.10
N ALA A 244 5.22 0.14 24.67
CA ALA A 244 5.54 0.78 25.95
C ALA A 244 5.52 -0.21 27.12
N ALA A 245 4.72 -1.28 27.05
CA ALA A 245 4.63 -2.28 28.10
C ALA A 245 5.87 -3.20 28.10
N GLU A 246 6.38 -3.56 26.93
CA GLU A 246 7.68 -4.24 26.79
C GLU A 246 8.83 -3.32 27.18
N ALA A 247 8.80 -2.05 26.77
CA ALA A 247 9.78 -1.05 27.19
C ALA A 247 9.85 -0.90 28.71
N ALA A 248 8.72 -1.03 29.41
CA ALA A 248 8.67 -0.98 30.87
C ALA A 248 9.32 -2.21 31.54
N ARG A 249 9.43 -3.34 30.83
CA ARG A 249 9.91 -4.62 31.39
C ARG A 249 11.25 -5.10 30.83
N VAL A 250 11.73 -4.52 29.72
CA VAL A 250 13.00 -4.94 29.07
C VAL A 250 14.17 -4.87 30.04
N SER A 251 15.03 -5.88 30.04
CA SER A 251 16.21 -5.93 30.90
C SER A 251 17.46 -5.91 30.03
N VAL A 252 18.42 -5.06 30.40
CA VAL A 252 19.68 -4.88 29.68
C VAL A 252 20.86 -5.19 30.60
N PRO A 253 22.00 -5.71 30.09
CA PRO A 253 23.16 -6.03 30.91
C PRO A 253 23.77 -4.82 31.62
N ASP A 254 23.84 -3.66 30.96
CA ASP A 254 24.36 -2.42 31.51
C ASP A 254 23.40 -1.24 31.23
N PRO A 255 22.59 -0.83 32.21
CA PRO A 255 21.66 0.32 32.09
C PRO A 255 22.32 1.66 31.75
N ALA A 256 23.65 1.78 31.91
CA ALA A 256 24.40 3.00 31.56
C ALA A 256 24.90 3.02 30.11
N ARG A 257 24.76 1.91 29.38
CA ARG A 257 25.25 1.73 28.00
C ARG A 257 24.14 1.18 27.11
N VAL A 258 23.10 1.99 26.93
CA VAL A 258 21.94 1.65 26.11
C VAL A 258 21.78 2.69 25.01
N SER A 259 21.61 2.23 23.78
CA SER A 259 21.16 3.04 22.67
C SER A 259 19.83 2.49 22.15
N TYR A 260 18.99 3.32 21.52
CA TYR A 260 17.81 2.85 20.80
C TYR A 260 17.88 3.19 19.32
N LEU A 261 17.17 2.41 18.54
CA LEU A 261 16.85 2.64 17.13
C LEU A 261 15.36 2.39 16.92
N THR A 262 14.79 2.89 15.83
CA THR A 262 13.40 2.57 15.48
C THR A 262 13.29 2.00 14.08
N GLN A 263 12.28 1.17 13.88
CA GLN A 263 11.76 0.87 12.53
C GLN A 263 11.29 2.19 11.88
N THR A 264 11.53 2.34 10.58
CA THR A 264 11.34 3.60 9.84
C THR A 264 9.86 3.96 9.59
N THR A 265 8.95 3.01 9.79
CA THR A 265 7.52 3.08 9.42
C THR A 265 6.56 3.09 10.60
N LEU A 266 7.06 3.30 11.84
CA LEU A 266 6.23 3.34 13.04
C LEU A 266 5.32 4.58 13.10
N ALA A 267 4.27 4.49 13.93
CA ALA A 267 3.51 5.66 14.33
C ALA A 267 4.39 6.55 15.21
N VAL A 268 4.46 7.85 14.87
CA VAL A 268 5.39 8.79 15.52
C VAL A 268 5.06 8.97 17.01
N ASP A 269 3.77 9.06 17.34
CA ASP A 269 3.27 9.18 18.72
C ASP A 269 3.54 7.92 19.54
N GLU A 270 3.21 6.74 19.00
CA GLU A 270 3.47 5.45 19.68
C GLU A 270 4.96 5.22 19.92
N ALA A 271 5.81 5.49 18.92
CA ALA A 271 7.25 5.35 19.09
C ALA A 271 7.80 6.33 20.14
N GLN A 272 7.26 7.55 20.22
CA GLN A 272 7.67 8.51 21.24
C GLN A 272 7.30 8.04 22.65
N GLU A 273 6.13 7.43 22.83
CA GLU A 273 5.72 6.83 24.11
C GLU A 273 6.70 5.73 24.55
N VAL A 274 7.10 4.84 23.63
CA VAL A 274 8.11 3.81 23.91
C VAL A 274 9.44 4.45 24.34
N VAL A 275 9.91 5.45 23.58
CA VAL A 275 11.17 6.14 23.88
C VAL A 275 11.12 6.83 25.25
N ASP A 276 9.99 7.42 25.64
CA ASP A 276 9.85 8.09 26.93
C ASP A 276 9.92 7.10 28.09
N VAL A 277 9.25 5.94 27.98
CA VAL A 277 9.39 4.85 28.96
C VAL A 277 10.84 4.37 29.05
N LEU A 278 11.53 4.23 27.92
CA LEU A 278 12.95 3.83 27.91
C LEU A 278 13.86 4.88 28.55
N ARG A 279 13.60 6.18 28.34
CA ARG A 279 14.38 7.27 28.96
C ARG A 279 14.22 7.30 30.46
N ASP A 280 13.01 7.07 30.97
CA ASP A 280 12.73 7.00 32.41
C ASP A 280 13.49 5.83 33.06
N ARG A 281 13.57 4.69 32.36
CA ARG A 281 14.27 3.49 32.86
C ARG A 281 15.78 3.55 32.68
N PHE A 282 16.25 4.19 31.62
CA PHE A 282 17.66 4.27 31.26
C PHE A 282 18.07 5.75 31.10
N PRO A 283 18.41 6.48 32.17
CA PRO A 283 18.68 7.92 32.10
C PRO A 283 19.86 8.34 31.22
N LYS A 284 20.70 7.38 30.80
CA LYS A 284 21.82 7.57 29.86
C LYS A 284 21.52 7.07 28.45
N LEU A 285 20.25 6.75 28.16
CA LEU A 285 19.80 6.26 26.85
C LEU A 285 20.23 7.23 25.76
N ARG A 286 20.80 6.68 24.68
CA ARG A 286 21.22 7.45 23.50
C ARG A 286 20.32 7.11 22.32
N GLY A 287 19.89 8.12 21.59
CA GLY A 287 19.17 7.94 20.33
C GLY A 287 20.09 7.98 19.11
N PRO A 288 19.51 7.77 17.91
CA PRO A 288 20.20 8.02 16.65
C PRO A 288 20.54 9.50 16.49
N GLY A 289 21.48 9.82 15.60
CA GLY A 289 21.89 11.22 15.38
C GLY A 289 20.80 12.10 14.73
N THR A 290 19.88 11.46 14.01
CA THR A 290 18.66 12.00 13.40
C THR A 290 17.58 10.94 13.54
N ASP A 291 16.30 11.29 13.49
CA ASP A 291 15.22 10.31 13.65
C ASP A 291 15.32 9.16 12.64
N ASP A 292 14.94 7.96 13.08
CA ASP A 292 14.90 6.76 12.24
C ASP A 292 13.55 6.61 11.55
N ILE A 293 12.45 7.06 12.17
CA ILE A 293 11.17 7.22 11.47
C ILE A 293 11.40 8.17 10.30
N CYS A 294 11.17 7.67 9.09
CA CYS A 294 11.57 8.39 7.90
C CYS A 294 10.64 9.57 7.62
N TYR A 295 11.15 10.56 6.88
CA TYR A 295 10.37 11.74 6.46
C TYR A 295 9.02 11.34 5.84
N ALA A 296 9.01 10.30 5.02
CA ALA A 296 7.82 9.88 4.27
C ALA A 296 6.70 9.41 5.20
N THR A 297 7.05 8.67 6.26
CA THR A 297 6.12 8.19 7.26
C THR A 297 5.58 9.34 8.11
N THR A 298 6.46 10.20 8.61
CA THR A 298 6.06 11.39 9.39
C THR A 298 5.12 12.30 8.59
N ASN A 299 5.48 12.62 7.35
CA ASN A 299 4.69 13.51 6.51
C ASN A 299 3.32 12.93 6.14
N ARG A 300 3.25 11.62 5.84
CA ARG A 300 1.97 10.94 5.53
C ARG A 300 1.05 10.89 6.75
N GLN A 301 1.59 10.65 7.95
CA GLN A 301 0.82 10.71 9.19
C GLN A 301 0.28 12.13 9.41
N GLN A 302 1.13 13.16 9.26
CA GLN A 302 0.68 14.56 9.35
C GLN A 302 -0.41 14.90 8.32
N ALA A 303 -0.27 14.41 7.08
CA ALA A 303 -1.24 14.66 6.02
C ALA A 303 -2.60 13.98 6.30
N VAL A 304 -2.61 12.77 6.87
CA VAL A 304 -3.86 12.12 7.31
C VAL A 304 -4.47 12.83 8.51
N ALA A 305 -3.66 13.22 9.51
CA ALA A 305 -4.15 13.95 10.67
C ALA A 305 -4.85 15.27 10.27
N ALA A 306 -4.33 15.95 9.23
CA ALA A 306 -4.90 17.20 8.73
C ALA A 306 -6.29 17.05 8.10
N ILE A 307 -6.66 15.86 7.59
CA ILE A 307 -7.97 15.63 6.97
C ILE A 307 -8.92 14.79 7.84
N ALA A 308 -8.40 14.06 8.83
CA ALA A 308 -9.17 13.05 9.56
C ALA A 308 -10.43 13.62 10.22
N ARG A 309 -10.30 14.69 11.01
CA ARG A 309 -11.43 15.28 11.75
C ARG A 309 -12.43 16.04 10.87
N GLU A 310 -12.03 16.41 9.65
CA GLU A 310 -12.91 17.04 8.66
C GLU A 310 -13.66 16.00 7.79
N SER A 311 -13.32 14.71 7.93
CA SER A 311 -13.86 13.62 7.12
C SER A 311 -14.92 12.81 7.87
N ASP A 312 -15.97 12.37 7.18
CA ASP A 312 -16.94 11.42 7.74
C ASP A 312 -16.39 9.98 7.74
N VAL A 313 -15.51 9.69 6.77
CA VAL A 313 -14.76 8.43 6.66
C VAL A 313 -13.42 8.71 5.99
N VAL A 314 -12.37 8.01 6.42
CA VAL A 314 -11.05 8.05 5.79
C VAL A 314 -10.75 6.73 5.08
N LEU A 315 -10.41 6.80 3.81
CA LEU A 315 -9.90 5.67 3.03
C LEU A 315 -8.39 5.83 2.85
N VAL A 316 -7.63 4.79 3.19
CA VAL A 316 -6.18 4.74 2.95
C VAL A 316 -5.90 3.65 1.94
N VAL A 317 -5.34 4.03 0.79
CA VAL A 317 -4.90 3.07 -0.23
C VAL A 317 -3.59 2.42 0.20
N GLY A 318 -3.57 1.10 0.32
CA GLY A 318 -2.41 0.31 0.71
C GLY A 318 -2.76 -1.13 1.07
N SER A 319 -1.77 -2.03 1.06
CA SER A 319 -1.97 -3.45 1.36
C SER A 319 -1.85 -3.74 2.86
N ALA A 320 -2.51 -4.80 3.34
CA ALA A 320 -2.56 -5.16 4.76
C ALA A 320 -1.19 -5.43 5.41
N ASN A 321 -0.20 -5.88 4.62
CA ASN A 321 1.18 -6.08 5.09
C ASN A 321 2.03 -4.80 5.10
N SER A 322 1.48 -3.63 4.73
CA SER A 322 2.19 -2.35 4.75
C SER A 322 2.07 -1.66 6.11
N SER A 323 3.12 -1.75 6.94
CA SER A 323 3.19 -1.10 8.27
C SER A 323 2.80 0.39 8.20
N ASN A 324 3.40 1.16 7.30
CA ASN A 324 3.11 2.58 7.12
C ASN A 324 1.62 2.85 6.80
N SER A 325 1.00 2.04 5.94
CA SER A 325 -0.41 2.23 5.56
C SER A 325 -1.35 1.94 6.73
N MET A 326 -1.03 0.90 7.52
CA MET A 326 -1.78 0.58 8.73
C MET A 326 -1.68 1.68 9.79
N ARG A 327 -0.49 2.26 10.02
CA ARG A 327 -0.31 3.38 10.96
C ARG A 327 -1.17 4.59 10.57
N MET A 328 -1.35 4.86 9.27
CA MET A 328 -2.23 5.94 8.80
C MET A 328 -3.71 5.66 9.12
N VAL A 329 -4.17 4.42 8.97
CA VAL A 329 -5.55 4.02 9.30
C VAL A 329 -5.81 4.14 10.79
N GLU A 330 -4.89 3.63 11.61
CA GLU A 330 -4.97 3.71 13.07
C GLU A 330 -4.93 5.15 13.58
N LEU A 331 -4.07 6.00 12.98
CA LEU A 331 -4.04 7.42 13.28
C LEU A 331 -5.41 8.07 13.03
N ALA A 332 -6.03 7.83 11.88
CA ALA A 332 -7.37 8.36 11.62
C ALA A 332 -8.41 7.89 12.65
N ARG A 333 -8.31 6.64 13.15
CA ARG A 333 -9.19 6.12 14.23
C ARG A 333 -8.93 6.80 15.56
N ARG A 334 -7.66 7.11 15.89
CA ARG A 334 -7.31 7.90 17.08
C ARG A 334 -7.87 9.33 17.04
N HIS A 335 -8.21 9.82 15.84
CA HIS A 335 -8.94 11.07 15.64
C HIS A 335 -10.47 10.90 15.64
N ASP A 336 -10.99 9.77 16.11
CA ASP A 336 -12.41 9.41 16.18
C ASP A 336 -13.13 9.34 14.82
N THR A 337 -12.37 9.15 13.72
CA THR A 337 -12.93 9.05 12.37
C THR A 337 -12.94 7.59 11.90
N PRO A 338 -14.09 7.07 11.42
CA PRO A 338 -14.14 5.76 10.75
C PRO A 338 -13.10 5.69 9.62
N SER A 339 -12.25 4.66 9.63
CA SER A 339 -11.20 4.53 8.63
C SER A 339 -10.98 3.10 8.17
N HIS A 340 -10.67 2.97 6.88
CA HIS A 340 -10.53 1.69 6.20
C HIS A 340 -9.27 1.67 5.35
N LEU A 341 -8.53 0.57 5.45
CA LEU A 341 -7.49 0.22 4.50
C LEU A 341 -8.16 -0.42 3.28
N ILE A 342 -7.77 -0.02 2.08
CA ILE A 342 -8.22 -0.59 0.81
C ILE A 342 -7.02 -0.83 -0.11
N ASP A 343 -6.96 -1.98 -0.77
CA ASP A 343 -5.96 -2.21 -1.82
C ASP A 343 -6.32 -1.41 -3.08
N ASP A 344 -7.61 -1.41 -3.45
CA ASP A 344 -8.16 -0.65 -4.58
C ASP A 344 -9.64 -0.25 -4.40
N ALA A 345 -10.25 0.28 -5.46
CA ALA A 345 -11.64 0.73 -5.44
C ALA A 345 -12.68 -0.40 -5.22
N ALA A 346 -12.34 -1.66 -5.47
CA ALA A 346 -13.24 -2.79 -5.23
C ALA A 346 -13.43 -3.09 -3.74
N ASP A 347 -12.49 -2.71 -2.88
CA ASP A 347 -12.62 -2.88 -1.44
C ASP A 347 -13.59 -1.88 -0.81
N ILE A 348 -13.91 -0.79 -1.52
CA ILE A 348 -14.89 0.19 -1.07
C ILE A 348 -16.23 -0.49 -0.89
N ARG A 349 -16.81 -0.32 0.29
CA ARG A 349 -18.14 -0.84 0.60
C ARG A 349 -19.18 0.27 0.60
N PRO A 350 -20.33 0.09 -0.08
CA PRO A 350 -21.38 1.11 -0.11
C PRO A 350 -21.80 1.58 1.28
N GLU A 351 -21.88 0.70 2.28
CA GLU A 351 -22.28 1.06 3.64
C GLU A 351 -21.36 2.10 4.30
N TRP A 352 -20.07 2.13 3.96
CA TRP A 352 -19.12 3.14 4.45
C TRP A 352 -19.45 4.54 3.91
N LEU A 353 -20.10 4.61 2.74
CA LEU A 353 -20.43 5.85 2.05
C LEU A 353 -21.86 6.33 2.31
N ALA A 354 -22.69 5.53 3.00
CA ALA A 354 -24.13 5.78 3.17
C ALA A 354 -24.44 7.08 3.92
N ARG A 355 -23.56 7.52 4.83
CA ARG A 355 -23.68 8.80 5.56
C ARG A 355 -22.53 9.77 5.31
N ALA A 356 -21.50 9.35 4.57
CA ALA A 356 -20.39 10.22 4.22
C ALA A 356 -20.75 11.21 3.11
N GLY A 357 -20.69 12.50 3.42
CA GLY A 357 -20.65 13.61 2.47
C GLY A 357 -19.22 14.08 2.20
N VAL A 358 -18.31 13.90 3.16
CA VAL A 358 -16.88 14.19 3.05
C VAL A 358 -16.08 12.89 3.24
N VAL A 359 -15.29 12.54 2.23
CA VAL A 359 -14.40 11.36 2.26
C VAL A 359 -12.96 11.84 2.30
N GLY A 360 -12.24 11.51 3.37
CA GLY A 360 -10.80 11.69 3.43
C GLY A 360 -10.11 10.58 2.64
N LEU A 361 -9.12 10.93 1.81
CA LEU A 361 -8.40 9.97 1.00
C LEU A 361 -6.89 10.22 1.07
N SER A 362 -6.15 9.17 1.37
CA SER A 362 -4.69 9.16 1.33
C SER A 362 -4.18 7.80 0.82
N ALA A 363 -2.86 7.65 0.74
CA ALA A 363 -2.22 6.44 0.28
C ALA A 363 -0.88 6.22 0.97
N GLY A 364 -0.61 4.98 1.34
CA GLY A 364 0.66 4.58 1.93
C GLY A 364 1.85 4.75 1.00
N ALA A 365 3.05 4.73 1.56
CA ALA A 365 4.30 4.94 0.82
C ALA A 365 4.56 3.91 -0.29
N SER A 366 3.90 2.75 -0.25
CA SER A 366 4.02 1.68 -1.25
C SER A 366 2.88 1.66 -2.29
N ALA A 367 1.87 2.54 -2.16
CA ALA A 367 0.70 2.54 -3.03
C ALA A 367 0.93 3.42 -4.28
N PRO A 368 0.77 2.86 -5.49
CA PRO A 368 0.86 3.63 -6.73
C PRO A 368 -0.14 4.80 -6.81
N PRO A 369 0.26 5.96 -7.36
CA PRO A 369 -0.64 7.10 -7.53
C PRO A 369 -1.93 6.79 -8.31
N TYR A 370 -1.84 5.92 -9.33
CA TYR A 370 -3.00 5.57 -10.16
C TYR A 370 -4.13 4.87 -9.37
N LEU A 371 -3.82 4.20 -8.25
CA LEU A 371 -4.85 3.60 -7.39
C LEU A 371 -5.66 4.67 -6.66
N VAL A 372 -5.03 5.77 -6.25
CA VAL A 372 -5.73 6.93 -5.69
C VAL A 372 -6.63 7.56 -6.75
N ASP A 373 -6.12 7.74 -7.96
CA ASP A 373 -6.90 8.26 -9.08
C ASP A 373 -8.11 7.37 -9.39
N ALA A 374 -7.94 6.05 -9.33
CA ALA A 374 -9.02 5.08 -9.52
C ALA A 374 -10.07 5.15 -8.41
N VAL A 375 -9.68 5.35 -7.14
CA VAL A 375 -10.60 5.57 -6.02
C VAL A 375 -11.38 6.87 -6.21
N VAL A 376 -10.72 7.97 -6.57
CA VAL A 376 -11.39 9.25 -6.85
C VAL A 376 -12.37 9.10 -8.01
N ALA A 377 -11.97 8.43 -9.09
CA ALA A 377 -12.84 8.18 -10.24
C ALA A 377 -14.04 7.30 -9.86
N ALA A 378 -13.84 6.27 -9.03
CA ALA A 378 -14.92 5.43 -8.55
C ALA A 378 -15.93 6.21 -7.70
N LEU A 379 -15.46 7.07 -6.80
CA LEU A 379 -16.33 7.96 -6.02
C LEU A 379 -17.07 8.96 -6.91
N ASP A 380 -16.40 9.51 -7.93
CA ASP A 380 -17.02 10.40 -8.93
C ASP A 380 -18.12 9.69 -9.73
N GLY A 381 -17.90 8.42 -10.07
CA GLY A 381 -18.88 7.55 -10.71
C GLY A 381 -20.14 7.29 -9.89
N LEU A 382 -20.08 7.51 -8.58
CA LEU A 382 -21.21 7.37 -7.66
C LEU A 382 -21.91 8.72 -7.40
N GLY A 383 -21.89 9.65 -8.34
CA GLY A 383 -22.71 10.88 -8.28
C GLY A 383 -21.95 12.20 -8.16
N GLY A 384 -20.67 12.22 -8.53
CA GLY A 384 -19.85 13.42 -8.63
C GLY A 384 -18.97 13.71 -7.42
N VAL A 385 -17.74 14.16 -7.66
CA VAL A 385 -16.78 14.54 -6.62
C VAL A 385 -16.28 15.97 -6.80
N THR A 386 -16.17 16.71 -5.70
CA THR A 386 -15.30 17.88 -5.58
C THR A 386 -14.07 17.48 -4.79
N ALA A 387 -12.90 17.45 -5.45
CA ALA A 387 -11.64 17.15 -4.78
C ALA A 387 -11.01 18.43 -4.23
N ASP A 388 -10.63 18.40 -2.95
CA ASP A 388 -9.90 19.45 -2.24
C ASP A 388 -8.60 18.85 -1.70
N GLU A 389 -7.46 19.32 -2.20
CA GLU A 389 -6.15 18.82 -1.79
C GLU A 389 -5.61 19.61 -0.59
N ARG A 390 -5.24 18.88 0.46
CA ARG A 390 -4.66 19.42 1.70
C ARG A 390 -3.18 19.05 1.76
N GLU A 391 -2.35 19.93 1.22
CA GLU A 391 -0.90 19.82 1.29
C GLU A 391 -0.36 20.37 2.60
N VAL A 392 0.23 19.50 3.43
CA VAL A 392 0.86 19.90 4.70
C VAL A 392 2.36 20.16 4.56
N THR A 393 2.99 19.58 3.53
CA THR A 393 4.43 19.73 3.25
C THR A 393 4.76 19.23 1.84
N HIS A 394 5.91 19.66 1.32
CA HIS A 394 6.40 19.31 -0.01
C HIS A 394 7.66 18.43 0.06
N GLU A 395 7.63 17.25 -0.56
CA GLU A 395 8.75 16.29 -0.57
C GLU A 395 9.65 16.51 -1.81
N THR A 396 10.95 16.74 -1.61
CA THR A 396 11.93 16.96 -2.72
C THR A 396 13.00 15.87 -2.82
N ILE A 397 12.98 14.90 -1.91
CA ILE A 397 14.02 13.88 -1.77
C ILE A 397 13.96 12.91 -2.95
N ARG A 398 15.13 12.57 -3.49
CA ARG A 398 15.30 11.54 -4.51
C ARG A 398 16.52 10.69 -4.18
N PHE A 399 16.45 9.39 -4.44
CA PHE A 399 17.57 8.48 -4.28
C PHE A 399 18.04 7.97 -5.64
N THR A 400 19.35 7.94 -5.86
CA THR A 400 19.92 7.46 -7.12
C THR A 400 19.96 5.93 -7.18
N LEU A 401 19.90 5.40 -8.39
CA LEU A 401 20.05 3.97 -8.63
C LEU A 401 21.42 3.44 -8.15
N PRO A 402 21.50 2.14 -7.77
CA PRO A 402 22.77 1.47 -7.47
C PRO A 402 23.77 1.64 -8.62
N ALA A 403 25.06 1.69 -8.31
CA ALA A 403 26.12 1.89 -9.31
C ALA A 403 26.07 0.87 -10.47
N ALA A 404 25.68 -0.38 -10.18
CA ALA A 404 25.49 -1.43 -11.18
C ALA A 404 24.44 -1.10 -12.26
N LEU A 405 23.51 -0.17 -11.97
CA LEU A 405 22.42 0.24 -12.85
C LEU A 405 22.54 1.68 -13.35
N ARG A 406 23.56 2.45 -12.94
CA ARG A 406 23.78 3.78 -13.52
C ARG A 406 24.30 3.64 -14.94
N VAL A 407 23.77 4.42 -15.88
CA VAL A 407 24.34 4.54 -17.22
C VAL A 407 25.67 5.27 -17.09
N ARG A 408 26.76 4.74 -17.64
CA ARG A 408 28.04 5.46 -17.69
C ARG A 408 27.87 6.69 -18.59
N GLY A 409 27.79 7.89 -18.01
CA GLY A 409 27.79 9.16 -18.76
C GLY A 409 26.61 10.10 -18.52
N GLN A 410 26.13 10.24 -17.28
CA GLN A 410 25.36 11.41 -16.83
C GLN A 410 26.00 12.03 -15.61
#